data_AF-A0AA39P455-F1
#
_entry.id   AF-A0AA39P455-F1
#
_cell.length_a   1.000
_cell.length_b   1.000
_cell.length_c   1.000
_cell.angle_alpha   90.00
_cell.angle_beta   90.00
_cell.angle_gamma   90.00
#
_symmetry.space_group_name_H-M   'P 1'
#
loop_
_entity.id
_entity.type
_entity.pdbx_description
1 polymer ?
#
loop_
_entity_poly.entity_id
_entity_poly.type
_entity_poly.pdbx_seq_one_letter_code
_entity_poly.pdbx_strand_id
1 'polypeptide(L)'
;MFTPAAFITLLTALSGVTALPFSELVGALPRDITHIAVDEARGHYLAFKRDGSLYGRYPVDAESNGLERRAASQCGSLSVDEAKTLPGWDTIEQYANDNWGDGSRNIVTNPTDYVDSPASVCITDEVVELDFSGDPVCQTHTTSSAGQLVGTQGEVDIEVDQGFNTDTSYTVTTASTIGVSDTLTVKVGVPEVAEVTEALTISAEVTDTTSSTFDVSYNDVSKVTIKITAPEGKTCTATTSTKTCNIQATGNIRYLASGWIWFNYDDKTEGHYKWAVGIEAVLSNEDDRSSYAEFKGSMAADTHTSYAGTCV
;
A
#
# COMPACT_ATOMS: atom_id res chain seq x y z
N MET A 1 63.59 -12.59 39.24
CA MET A 1 62.34 -13.30 39.58
C MET A 1 61.40 -12.31 40.25
N PHE A 2 60.10 -12.47 40.00
CA PHE A 2 58.95 -11.62 40.37
C PHE A 2 58.42 -10.70 39.26
N THR A 3 57.20 -11.08 38.88
CA THR A 3 56.31 -10.73 37.76
C THR A 3 55.58 -9.40 37.98
N PRO A 4 55.22 -8.63 36.94
CA PRO A 4 54.12 -7.69 37.05
C PRO A 4 52.80 -8.41 36.71
N ALA A 5 51.86 -8.34 37.65
CA ALA A 5 50.51 -8.87 37.49
C ALA A 5 49.74 -8.07 36.44
N ALA A 6 49.19 -8.77 35.45
CA ALA A 6 48.23 -8.22 34.51
C ALA A 6 46.85 -8.12 35.19
N PHE A 7 46.32 -6.90 35.30
CA PHE A 7 44.91 -6.67 35.60
C PHE A 7 44.10 -6.93 34.33
N ILE A 8 43.37 -8.04 34.30
CA ILE A 8 42.35 -8.32 33.29
C ILE A 8 41.07 -7.61 33.73
N THR A 9 40.73 -6.51 33.07
CA THR A 9 39.40 -5.90 33.13
C THR A 9 38.40 -6.83 32.44
N LEU A 10 37.58 -7.51 33.24
CA LEU A 10 36.42 -8.26 32.77
C LEU A 10 35.31 -7.25 32.44
N LEU A 11 35.07 -6.96 31.17
CA LEU A 11 33.86 -6.25 30.74
C LEU A 11 32.70 -7.23 30.74
N THR A 12 31.83 -7.12 31.74
CA THR A 12 30.51 -7.75 31.74
C THR A 12 29.65 -7.14 30.64
N ALA A 13 29.27 -7.94 29.65
CA ALA A 13 28.25 -7.58 28.68
C ALA A 13 26.91 -7.41 29.41
N LEU A 14 26.45 -6.16 29.53
CA LEU A 14 25.10 -5.85 29.96
C LEU A 14 24.14 -6.19 28.81
N SER A 15 23.57 -7.39 28.84
CA SER A 15 22.39 -7.71 28.03
C SER A 15 21.23 -6.86 28.57
N GLY A 16 20.94 -5.75 27.90
CA GLY A 16 19.82 -4.88 28.26
C GLY A 16 18.51 -5.63 28.09
N VAL A 17 17.79 -5.86 29.19
CA VAL A 17 16.37 -6.19 29.15
C VAL A 17 15.66 -4.88 28.83
N THR A 18 15.13 -4.75 27.62
CA THR A 18 14.31 -3.57 27.27
C THR A 18 12.91 -3.81 27.80
N ALA A 19 12.34 -2.84 28.51
CA ALA A 19 10.96 -2.90 28.99
C ALA A 19 9.92 -2.54 27.91
N LEU A 20 10.35 -2.39 26.65
CA LEU A 20 9.46 -2.14 25.52
C LEU A 20 8.94 -3.47 24.97
N PRO A 21 7.64 -3.56 24.63
CA PRO A 21 7.06 -4.75 24.02
C PRO A 21 7.75 -5.04 22.68
N PHE A 22 7.99 -6.32 22.38
CA PHE A 22 8.72 -6.72 21.17
C PHE A 22 8.07 -6.17 19.90
N SER A 23 6.74 -6.10 19.85
CA SER A 23 5.95 -5.54 18.74
C SER A 23 6.26 -4.06 18.42
N GLU A 24 6.60 -3.24 19.42
CA GLU A 24 7.07 -1.86 19.21
C GLU A 24 8.52 -1.79 18.72
N LEU A 25 9.28 -2.87 18.96
CA LEU A 25 10.66 -2.99 18.54
C LEU A 25 10.81 -3.64 17.17
N VAL A 26 9.92 -4.53 16.71
CA VAL A 26 10.08 -5.27 15.44
C VAL A 26 10.35 -4.35 14.26
N GLY A 27 9.65 -3.22 14.15
CA GLY A 27 9.88 -2.23 13.08
C GLY A 27 11.17 -1.41 13.23
N ALA A 28 11.79 -1.43 14.41
CA ALA A 28 13.04 -0.74 14.76
C ALA A 28 14.21 -1.71 15.02
N LEU A 29 13.98 -3.03 14.95
CA LEU A 29 15.04 -4.01 15.08
C LEU A 29 16.00 -3.80 13.91
N PRO A 30 17.31 -3.74 14.19
CA PRO A 30 18.27 -3.60 13.11
C PRO A 30 18.17 -4.82 12.18
N ARG A 31 18.34 -4.58 10.87
CA ARG A 31 18.23 -5.62 9.82
C ARG A 31 19.21 -6.78 9.98
N ASP A 32 20.14 -6.68 10.92
CA ASP A 32 21.05 -7.77 11.28
C ASP A 32 20.37 -8.83 12.15
N ILE A 33 19.19 -8.56 12.74
CA ILE A 33 18.35 -9.53 13.43
C ILE A 33 17.58 -10.37 12.41
N THR A 34 17.96 -11.63 12.28
CA THR A 34 17.43 -12.53 11.25
C THR A 34 16.45 -13.55 11.80
N HIS A 35 16.58 -13.92 13.07
CA HIS A 35 15.73 -14.92 13.66
C HIS A 35 15.49 -14.67 15.15
N ILE A 36 14.36 -15.18 15.63
CA ILE A 36 13.96 -15.14 17.03
C ILE A 36 13.58 -16.53 17.52
N ALA A 37 13.74 -16.79 18.82
CA ALA A 37 13.25 -18.00 19.47
C ALA A 37 12.33 -17.68 20.63
N VAL A 38 11.41 -18.59 20.95
CA VAL A 38 10.64 -18.51 22.20
C VAL A 38 11.34 -19.30 23.30
N ASP A 39 11.71 -18.63 24.40
CA ASP A 39 12.02 -19.26 25.68
C ASP A 39 10.74 -19.39 26.50
N GLU A 40 10.02 -20.50 26.28
CA GLU A 40 8.73 -20.77 26.95
C GLU A 40 8.87 -20.87 28.48
N ALA A 41 10.03 -21.30 28.99
CA ALA A 41 10.25 -21.44 30.43
C ALA A 41 10.31 -20.08 31.13
N ARG A 42 10.70 -19.03 30.41
CA ARG A 42 10.82 -17.67 30.93
C ARG A 42 9.77 -16.73 30.36
N GLY A 43 9.03 -17.12 29.33
CA GLY A 43 8.09 -16.25 28.61
C GLY A 43 8.80 -15.08 27.90
N HIS A 44 9.92 -15.36 27.23
CA HIS A 44 10.68 -14.33 26.50
C HIS A 44 10.93 -14.72 25.04
N TYR A 45 10.95 -13.74 24.15
CA TYR A 45 11.63 -13.84 22.87
C TYR A 45 13.13 -13.64 23.05
N LEU A 46 13.91 -14.46 22.37
CA LEU A 46 15.35 -14.31 22.21
C LEU A 46 15.60 -13.85 20.78
N ALA A 47 16.17 -12.66 20.59
CA ALA A 47 16.49 -12.16 19.25
C ALA A 47 17.96 -12.41 18.92
N PHE A 48 18.21 -12.89 17.71
CA PHE A 48 19.55 -13.28 17.27
C PHE A 48 19.93 -12.59 15.97
N LYS A 49 21.22 -12.26 15.87
CA LYS A 49 21.82 -11.74 14.66
C LYS A 49 22.02 -12.86 13.63
N ARG A 50 22.33 -12.49 12.39
CA ARG A 50 22.68 -13.43 11.31
C ARG A 50 23.82 -14.40 11.64
N ASP A 51 24.76 -13.99 12.50
CA ASP A 51 25.87 -14.84 12.96
C ASP A 51 25.50 -15.78 14.12
N GLY A 52 24.23 -15.80 14.54
CA GLY A 52 23.72 -16.61 15.66
C GLY A 52 23.99 -15.99 17.03
N SER A 53 24.62 -14.81 17.11
CA SER A 53 24.85 -14.15 18.40
C SER A 53 23.55 -13.57 18.97
N LEU A 54 23.35 -13.76 20.27
CA LEU A 54 22.20 -13.22 20.99
C LEU A 54 22.29 -11.69 21.04
N TYR A 55 21.31 -11.02 20.45
CA TYR A 55 21.16 -9.57 20.50
C TYR A 55 20.46 -9.11 21.78
N GLY A 56 19.35 -9.76 22.12
CA GLY A 56 18.49 -9.29 23.21
C GLY A 56 17.45 -10.30 23.66
N ARG A 57 16.85 -10.01 24.82
CA ARG A 57 15.73 -10.76 25.38
C ARG A 57 14.57 -9.81 25.62
N TYR A 58 13.39 -10.22 25.21
CA TYR A 58 12.18 -9.40 25.24
C TYR A 58 11.04 -10.21 25.85
N PRO A 59 10.22 -9.64 26.73
CA PRO A 59 9.04 -10.35 27.23
C PRO A 59 8.10 -10.72 26.07
N VAL A 60 7.47 -11.89 26.16
CA VAL A 60 6.33 -12.24 25.31
C VAL A 60 5.09 -11.63 25.95
N ASP A 61 4.54 -10.59 25.34
CA ASP A 61 3.35 -9.93 25.88
C ASP A 61 2.11 -10.58 25.27
N ALA A 62 1.58 -11.60 25.95
CA ALA A 62 0.29 -12.22 25.59
C ALA A 62 -0.90 -11.23 25.69
N GLU A 63 -0.71 -10.07 26.34
CA GLU A 63 -1.66 -8.97 26.42
C GLU A 63 -1.39 -7.85 25.41
N SER A 64 -0.55 -8.06 24.38
CA SER A 64 -0.66 -7.21 23.21
C SER A 64 -1.99 -7.52 22.54
N ASN A 65 -3.03 -6.83 23.03
CA ASN A 65 -4.36 -6.77 22.43
C ASN A 65 -4.13 -6.70 20.93
N GLY A 66 -4.58 -7.72 20.21
CA GLY A 66 -4.42 -7.90 18.78
C GLY A 66 -4.39 -6.55 18.08
N LEU A 67 -3.20 -6.02 17.94
CA LEU A 67 -2.89 -5.00 16.98
C LEU A 67 -2.69 -5.88 15.74
N GLU A 68 -3.74 -6.40 15.10
CA GLU A 68 -4.38 -5.62 14.03
C GLU A 68 -3.78 -4.22 14.04
N ARG A 69 -2.57 -4.14 13.49
CA ARG A 69 -1.58 -3.07 13.61
C ARG A 69 -2.14 -1.77 13.03
N ARG A 70 -3.29 -1.27 13.53
CA ARG A 70 -4.34 -0.58 12.75
C ARG A 70 -3.97 -0.65 11.30
N ALA A 71 -3.99 -1.87 10.73
CA ALA A 71 -3.19 -2.16 9.55
C ALA A 71 -3.47 -1.01 8.61
N ALA A 72 -2.46 -0.15 8.39
CA ALA A 72 -2.65 1.05 7.57
C ALA A 72 -3.39 0.52 6.37
N SER A 73 -4.54 1.08 5.99
CA SER A 73 -5.58 0.36 5.23
C SER A 73 -5.11 -0.37 3.96
N GLN A 74 -3.86 -0.15 3.57
CA GLN A 74 -2.97 -0.81 2.63
C GLN A 74 -2.32 -2.15 3.07
N CYS A 75 -2.53 -2.66 4.30
CA CYS A 75 -1.88 -3.87 4.81
C CYS A 75 -2.89 -4.89 5.34
N GLY A 76 -2.61 -6.17 5.11
CA GLY A 76 -3.35 -7.33 5.59
C GLY A 76 -2.47 -8.35 6.32
N SER A 77 -3.08 -9.41 6.83
CA SER A 77 -2.36 -10.51 7.50
C SER A 77 -1.87 -11.51 6.46
N LEU A 78 -0.59 -11.85 6.48
CA LEU A 78 -0.05 -12.88 5.59
C LEU A 78 -0.35 -14.27 6.13
N SER A 79 -1.09 -15.09 5.39
CA SER A 79 -1.30 -16.50 5.74
C SER A 79 -0.08 -17.36 5.40
N VAL A 80 0.01 -18.55 6.00
CA VAL A 80 1.11 -19.49 5.71
C VAL A 80 1.04 -20.02 4.27
N ASP A 81 -0.15 -20.21 3.73
CA ASP A 81 -0.34 -20.71 2.38
C ASP A 81 0.12 -19.67 1.35
N GLU A 82 -0.20 -18.40 1.58
CA GLU A 82 0.32 -17.27 0.78
C GLU A 82 1.83 -17.12 0.93
N ALA A 83 2.37 -17.19 2.14
CA ALA A 83 3.80 -17.07 2.38
C ALA A 83 4.62 -18.12 1.61
N LYS A 84 4.07 -19.34 1.44
CA LYS A 84 4.68 -20.41 0.63
C LYS A 84 4.67 -20.16 -0.87
N THR A 85 3.88 -19.20 -1.34
CA THR A 85 3.88 -18.79 -2.76
C THR A 85 4.93 -17.75 -3.09
N LEU A 86 5.60 -17.18 -2.08
CA LEU A 86 6.64 -16.17 -2.29
C LEU A 86 7.77 -16.74 -3.16
N PRO A 87 8.29 -15.98 -4.15
CA PRO A 87 9.41 -16.44 -4.98
C PRO A 87 10.65 -16.85 -4.16
N GLY A 88 10.90 -16.17 -3.04
CA GLY A 88 11.99 -16.45 -2.11
C GLY A 88 11.67 -17.50 -1.03
N TRP A 89 10.53 -18.18 -1.07
CA TRP A 89 10.13 -19.15 -0.04
C TRP A 89 11.20 -20.21 0.22
N ASP A 90 11.77 -20.80 -0.84
CA ASP A 90 12.80 -21.84 -0.73
C ASP A 90 14.04 -21.34 0.02
N THR A 91 14.36 -20.04 -0.09
CA THR A 91 15.48 -19.44 0.66
C THR A 91 15.17 -19.31 2.15
N ILE A 92 13.93 -19.00 2.52
CA ILE A 92 13.48 -18.97 3.92
C ILE A 92 13.52 -20.39 4.51
N GLU A 93 13.01 -21.37 3.78
CA GLU A 93 13.00 -22.77 4.22
C GLU A 93 14.43 -23.32 4.35
N GLN A 94 15.29 -23.05 3.35
CA GLN A 94 16.69 -23.43 3.41
C GLN A 94 17.40 -22.77 4.60
N TYR A 95 17.14 -21.48 4.85
CA TYR A 95 17.71 -20.79 6.01
C TYR A 95 17.32 -21.49 7.33
N ALA A 96 16.05 -21.88 7.49
CA ALA A 96 15.61 -22.62 8.67
C ALA A 96 16.28 -24.00 8.78
N ASN A 97 16.41 -24.72 7.65
CA ASN A 97 17.08 -26.03 7.60
C ASN A 97 18.56 -25.93 7.98
N ASP A 98 19.27 -24.93 7.45
CA ASP A 98 20.70 -24.76 7.69
C ASP A 98 21.03 -24.38 9.14
N ASN A 99 20.10 -23.68 9.83
CA ASN A 99 20.28 -23.25 11.20
C ASN A 99 19.76 -24.26 12.24
N TRP A 100 18.66 -24.96 11.96
CA TRP A 100 17.94 -25.76 12.96
C TRP A 100 17.55 -27.17 12.49
N GLY A 101 17.90 -27.54 11.26
CA GLY A 101 17.62 -28.86 10.68
C GLY A 101 16.28 -28.96 9.95
N ASP A 102 16.11 -30.08 9.25
CA ASP A 102 14.96 -30.43 8.42
C ASP A 102 13.93 -31.32 9.15
N GLY A 103 13.99 -31.34 10.49
CA GLY A 103 13.10 -32.14 11.32
C GLY A 103 11.62 -31.79 11.15
N SER A 104 10.76 -32.71 11.60
CA SER A 104 9.30 -32.51 11.59
C SER A 104 8.92 -31.23 12.32
N ARG A 105 8.16 -30.38 11.64
CA ARG A 105 7.80 -29.04 12.12
C ARG A 105 6.48 -28.57 11.53
N ASN A 106 5.77 -27.76 12.30
CA ASN A 106 4.63 -26.99 11.83
C ASN A 106 5.07 -25.55 11.51
N ILE A 107 4.71 -25.07 10.32
CA ILE A 107 5.00 -23.70 9.88
C ILE A 107 3.74 -22.86 10.08
N VAL A 108 3.85 -21.74 10.76
CA VAL A 108 2.71 -20.84 11.02
C VAL A 108 3.08 -19.37 10.81
N THR A 109 2.08 -18.57 10.46
CA THR A 109 2.13 -17.11 10.47
C THR A 109 1.05 -16.61 11.43
N ASN A 110 1.29 -15.48 12.10
CA ASN A 110 0.34 -14.82 13.02
C ASN A 110 -0.31 -15.75 14.09
N PRO A 111 0.48 -16.53 14.84
CA PRO A 111 -0.06 -17.45 15.85
C PRO A 111 -0.64 -16.72 17.05
N THR A 112 -1.75 -17.24 17.60
CA THR A 112 -2.48 -16.65 18.73
C THR A 112 -1.68 -16.61 20.03
N ASP A 113 -0.72 -17.51 20.19
CA ASP A 113 0.04 -17.68 21.42
C ASP A 113 1.22 -16.69 21.54
N TYR A 114 1.61 -16.03 20.45
CA TYR A 114 2.75 -15.11 20.38
C TYR A 114 2.54 -14.07 19.25
N VAL A 115 1.51 -13.24 19.44
CA VAL A 115 0.99 -12.25 18.48
C VAL A 115 1.88 -11.03 18.24
N ASP A 116 2.91 -10.82 19.06
CA ASP A 116 3.80 -9.64 18.98
C ASP A 116 4.69 -9.60 17.72
N SER A 117 4.72 -10.69 16.95
CA SER A 117 5.60 -10.87 15.79
C SER A 117 4.80 -11.29 14.56
N PRO A 118 3.92 -10.42 14.04
CA PRO A 118 3.05 -10.79 12.94
C PRO A 118 3.80 -10.85 11.61
N ALA A 119 3.26 -11.64 10.68
CA ALA A 119 3.57 -11.56 9.26
C ALA A 119 2.45 -10.80 8.55
N SER A 120 2.81 -9.79 7.76
CA SER A 120 1.87 -8.96 7.02
C SER A 120 2.23 -8.89 5.55
N VAL A 121 1.22 -8.63 4.74
CA VAL A 121 1.35 -8.23 3.34
C VAL A 121 0.85 -6.80 3.21
N CYS A 122 1.58 -5.95 2.49
CA CYS A 122 1.21 -4.54 2.31
C CYS A 122 1.32 -4.12 0.85
N ILE A 123 0.43 -3.25 0.40
CA ILE A 123 0.63 -2.45 -0.81
C ILE A 123 1.74 -1.45 -0.50
N THR A 124 2.80 -1.46 -1.32
CA THR A 124 4.01 -0.67 -1.03
C THR A 124 4.24 0.50 -1.96
N ASP A 125 3.57 0.52 -3.10
CA ASP A 125 3.61 1.67 -3.98
C ASP A 125 2.89 2.84 -3.28
N GLU A 126 3.63 3.93 -3.05
CA GLU A 126 3.03 5.16 -2.51
C GLU A 126 1.91 5.66 -3.43
N VAL A 127 2.10 5.47 -4.74
CA VAL A 127 1.15 5.74 -5.81
C VAL A 127 1.36 4.70 -6.93
N VAL A 128 0.31 4.00 -7.31
CA VAL A 128 0.27 3.12 -8.48
C VAL A 128 -0.05 3.98 -9.70
N GLU A 129 0.97 4.27 -10.51
CA GLU A 129 0.80 5.04 -11.74
C GLU A 129 0.07 4.22 -12.80
N LEU A 130 -0.88 4.86 -13.48
CA LEU A 130 -1.59 4.25 -14.61
C LEU A 130 -0.77 4.35 -15.90
N ASP A 131 -0.66 3.23 -16.59
CA ASP A 131 -0.15 3.15 -17.95
C ASP A 131 -1.30 3.23 -18.95
N PHE A 132 -1.23 4.22 -19.84
CA PHE A 132 -2.22 4.40 -20.88
C PHE A 132 -1.90 3.60 -22.14
N SER A 133 -2.85 2.78 -22.56
CA SER A 133 -2.74 1.99 -23.78
C SER A 133 -3.23 2.79 -24.99
N GLY A 134 -2.28 3.51 -25.61
CA GLY A 134 -2.51 4.29 -26.83
C GLY A 134 -3.03 5.71 -26.57
N ASP A 135 -3.36 6.40 -27.67
CA ASP A 135 -3.79 7.81 -27.60
C ASP A 135 -5.25 7.93 -27.13
N PRO A 136 -5.58 8.91 -26.26
CA PRO A 136 -6.95 9.18 -25.84
C PRO A 136 -7.84 9.58 -27.01
N VAL A 137 -9.06 9.04 -27.05
CA VAL A 137 -10.10 9.46 -28.01
C VAL A 137 -10.93 10.55 -27.37
N CYS A 138 -10.70 11.80 -27.77
CA CYS A 138 -11.40 12.96 -27.23
C CYS A 138 -12.51 13.47 -28.16
N GLN A 139 -13.66 13.77 -27.56
CA GLN A 139 -14.78 14.45 -28.21
C GLN A 139 -15.08 15.75 -27.48
N THR A 140 -15.41 16.80 -28.23
CA THR A 140 -15.78 18.10 -27.67
C THR A 140 -17.23 18.39 -27.97
N HIS A 141 -18.01 18.66 -26.93
CA HIS A 141 -19.39 19.10 -27.04
C HIS A 141 -19.51 20.54 -26.56
N THR A 142 -20.08 21.40 -27.40
CA THR A 142 -20.30 22.81 -27.07
C THR A 142 -21.79 23.08 -26.91
N THR A 143 -22.17 23.60 -25.75
CA THR A 143 -23.54 24.02 -25.45
C THR A 143 -23.58 25.53 -25.29
N SER A 144 -24.60 26.18 -25.85
CA SER A 144 -24.80 27.61 -25.74
C SER A 144 -26.05 27.93 -24.93
N SER A 145 -25.91 28.77 -23.91
CA SER A 145 -27.01 29.31 -23.10
C SER A 145 -27.22 30.77 -23.47
N ALA A 146 -28.43 31.17 -23.85
CA ALA A 146 -28.74 32.54 -24.27
C ALA A 146 -29.71 33.24 -23.30
N GLY A 147 -29.45 34.51 -23.02
CA GLY A 147 -30.34 35.40 -22.28
C GLY A 147 -30.67 36.64 -23.11
N GLN A 148 -31.94 37.07 -23.11
CA GLN A 148 -32.40 38.28 -23.79
C GLN A 148 -32.93 39.29 -22.76
N LEU A 149 -32.40 40.50 -22.77
CA LEU A 149 -32.96 41.63 -22.03
C LEU A 149 -33.84 42.48 -22.96
N VAL A 150 -35.09 42.70 -22.55
CA VAL A 150 -36.06 43.53 -23.30
C VAL A 150 -36.36 44.80 -22.49
N GLY A 151 -36.00 45.97 -23.04
CA GLY A 151 -36.47 47.28 -22.58
C GLY A 151 -35.47 48.20 -21.86
N THR A 152 -34.28 47.73 -21.45
CA THR A 152 -33.16 48.56 -20.91
C THR A 152 -31.85 47.75 -20.98
N GLN A 153 -30.68 48.42 -20.91
CA GLN A 153 -29.39 47.78 -20.65
C GLN A 153 -29.35 47.14 -19.25
N GLY A 154 -28.75 45.96 -19.10
CA GLY A 154 -28.67 45.29 -17.80
C GLY A 154 -27.60 44.21 -17.71
N GLU A 155 -27.38 43.70 -16.51
CA GLU A 155 -26.47 42.58 -16.25
C GLU A 155 -27.26 41.27 -16.26
N VAL A 156 -26.74 40.27 -16.97
CA VAL A 156 -27.23 38.89 -16.94
C VAL A 156 -26.18 38.03 -16.26
N ASP A 157 -26.60 37.33 -15.20
CA ASP A 157 -25.79 36.33 -14.51
C ASP A 157 -26.13 34.95 -15.13
N ILE A 158 -25.17 34.33 -15.80
CA ILE A 158 -25.32 32.99 -16.39
C ILE A 158 -24.51 31.99 -15.58
N GLU A 159 -25.18 31.01 -14.98
CA GLU A 159 -24.52 29.91 -14.27
C GLU A 159 -24.08 28.83 -15.26
N VAL A 160 -22.83 28.40 -15.16
CA VAL A 160 -22.22 27.40 -16.02
C VAL A 160 -21.32 26.46 -15.21
N ASP A 161 -21.19 25.22 -15.65
CA ASP A 161 -20.27 24.26 -15.02
C ASP A 161 -18.83 24.53 -15.50
N GLN A 162 -17.89 24.46 -14.56
CA GLN A 162 -16.45 24.57 -14.80
C GLN A 162 -15.71 23.62 -13.85
N GLY A 163 -14.76 22.86 -14.40
CA GLY A 163 -13.92 21.96 -13.61
C GLY A 163 -13.72 20.62 -14.29
N PHE A 164 -13.30 19.64 -13.49
CA PHE A 164 -12.90 18.32 -13.96
C PHE A 164 -13.66 17.23 -13.20
N ASN A 165 -14.12 16.20 -13.92
CA ASN A 165 -14.54 14.95 -13.29
C ASN A 165 -13.97 13.74 -14.04
N THR A 166 -13.86 12.64 -13.31
CA THR A 166 -13.62 11.32 -13.87
C THR A 166 -14.31 10.28 -13.01
N ASP A 167 -14.94 9.33 -13.69
CA ASP A 167 -15.57 8.15 -13.10
C ASP A 167 -15.06 6.94 -13.87
N THR A 168 -14.33 6.06 -13.19
CA THR A 168 -13.69 4.91 -13.83
C THR A 168 -13.86 3.67 -12.98
N SER A 169 -14.12 2.54 -13.65
CA SER A 169 -14.13 1.22 -13.03
C SER A 169 -12.98 0.39 -13.59
N TYR A 170 -12.16 -0.16 -12.69
CA TYR A 170 -11.05 -1.04 -13.03
C TYR A 170 -11.39 -2.47 -12.67
N THR A 171 -10.95 -3.42 -13.48
CA THR A 171 -11.09 -4.86 -13.23
C THR A 171 -9.73 -5.48 -13.00
N VAL A 172 -9.57 -6.22 -11.91
CA VAL A 172 -8.36 -7.03 -11.65
C VAL A 172 -8.31 -8.17 -12.66
N THR A 173 -7.27 -8.20 -13.50
CA THR A 173 -7.07 -9.21 -14.54
C THR A 173 -6.17 -10.34 -14.10
N THR A 174 -5.20 -10.02 -13.25
CA THR A 174 -4.25 -10.97 -12.69
C THR A 174 -4.22 -10.70 -11.20
N ALA A 175 -4.69 -11.64 -10.39
CA ALA A 175 -4.56 -11.53 -8.94
C ALA A 175 -3.12 -11.83 -8.52
N SER A 176 -2.70 -11.23 -7.42
CA SER A 176 -1.44 -11.59 -6.79
C SER A 176 -1.58 -12.93 -6.04
N THR A 177 -0.46 -13.50 -5.57
CA THR A 177 -0.46 -14.73 -4.78
C THR A 177 -0.49 -14.49 -3.27
N ILE A 178 -0.40 -13.23 -2.81
CA ILE A 178 -0.37 -12.84 -1.40
C ILE A 178 -1.28 -11.63 -1.12
N GLY A 179 -1.99 -11.61 0.00
CA GLY A 179 -3.03 -10.58 0.24
C GLY A 179 -4.29 -10.84 -0.57
N VAL A 180 -4.50 -12.10 -0.95
CA VAL A 180 -5.65 -12.53 -1.74
C VAL A 180 -6.89 -12.42 -0.86
N SER A 181 -7.97 -11.85 -1.40
CA SER A 181 -9.23 -11.62 -0.67
C SER A 181 -9.20 -10.56 0.43
N ASP A 182 -8.05 -9.93 0.70
CA ASP A 182 -8.00 -8.72 1.55
C ASP A 182 -8.45 -7.51 0.74
N THR A 183 -9.30 -6.68 1.34
CA THR A 183 -9.66 -5.36 0.78
C THR A 183 -8.71 -4.32 1.34
N LEU A 184 -7.83 -3.80 0.48
CA LEU A 184 -6.80 -2.85 0.86
C LEU A 184 -6.99 -1.50 0.15
N THR A 185 -6.56 -0.40 0.77
CA THR A 185 -6.57 0.92 0.13
C THR A 185 -5.33 1.11 -0.75
N VAL A 186 -5.55 1.30 -2.04
CA VAL A 186 -4.53 1.69 -3.01
C VAL A 186 -4.65 3.18 -3.34
N LYS A 187 -3.52 3.84 -3.61
CA LYS A 187 -3.49 5.18 -4.21
C LYS A 187 -3.16 5.02 -5.68
N VAL A 188 -4.03 5.49 -6.55
CA VAL A 188 -3.88 5.42 -8.01
C VAL A 188 -3.48 6.80 -8.51
N GLY A 189 -2.35 6.87 -9.21
CA GLY A 189 -1.86 8.04 -9.91
C GLY A 189 -2.47 8.06 -11.30
N VAL A 190 -3.17 9.13 -11.62
CA VAL A 190 -3.72 9.40 -12.94
C VAL A 190 -2.84 10.45 -13.60
N PRO A 191 -2.06 10.08 -14.62
CA PRO A 191 -1.27 11.04 -15.39
C PRO A 191 -2.14 12.08 -16.10
N GLU A 192 -1.51 13.16 -16.56
CA GLU A 192 -2.18 14.14 -17.44
C GLU A 192 -2.75 13.45 -18.69
N VAL A 193 -4.02 13.74 -19.00
CA VAL A 193 -4.73 13.21 -20.16
C VAL A 193 -4.92 14.35 -21.17
N ALA A 194 -4.20 14.34 -22.29
CA ALA A 194 -4.44 15.22 -23.45
C ALA A 194 -4.73 16.72 -23.13
N GLU A 195 -3.96 17.30 -22.20
CA GLU A 195 -4.11 18.69 -21.70
C GLU A 195 -5.47 18.99 -21.05
N VAL A 196 -6.25 17.96 -20.70
CA VAL A 196 -7.55 18.10 -20.03
C VAL A 196 -7.43 18.01 -18.51
N THR A 197 -6.37 17.38 -17.99
CA THR A 197 -6.15 17.17 -16.56
C THR A 197 -4.74 17.49 -16.13
N GLU A 198 -4.56 18.00 -14.92
CA GLU A 198 -3.29 17.87 -14.21
C GLU A 198 -3.16 16.45 -13.64
N ALA A 199 -1.93 16.01 -13.34
CA ALA A 199 -1.72 14.73 -12.68
C ALA A 199 -2.40 14.72 -11.29
N LEU A 200 -3.10 13.64 -10.97
CA LEU A 200 -3.91 13.54 -9.75
C LEU A 200 -3.80 12.17 -9.10
N THR A 201 -3.90 12.13 -7.77
CA THR A 201 -3.83 10.88 -6.99
C THR A 201 -5.16 10.64 -6.30
N ILE A 202 -5.73 9.46 -6.51
CA ILE A 202 -7.04 9.07 -5.95
C ILE A 202 -6.88 7.79 -5.12
N SER A 203 -7.46 7.75 -3.93
CA SER A 203 -7.50 6.53 -3.12
C SER A 203 -8.70 5.67 -3.50
N ALA A 204 -8.52 4.35 -3.59
CA ALA A 204 -9.59 3.38 -3.80
C ALA A 204 -9.38 2.12 -2.97
N GLU A 205 -10.46 1.39 -2.70
CA GLU A 205 -10.41 0.08 -2.07
C GLU A 205 -10.35 -1.00 -3.13
N VAL A 206 -9.34 -1.87 -3.07
CA VAL A 206 -9.14 -2.97 -4.01
C VAL A 206 -9.17 -4.29 -3.25
N THR A 207 -9.93 -5.25 -3.77
CA THR A 207 -9.88 -6.65 -3.33
C THR A 207 -9.07 -7.44 -4.35
N ASP A 208 -7.96 -8.02 -3.94
CA ASP A 208 -7.08 -8.80 -4.82
C ASP A 208 -7.73 -10.14 -5.18
N THR A 209 -8.55 -10.13 -6.24
CA THR A 209 -9.27 -11.29 -6.73
C THR A 209 -9.52 -11.11 -8.21
N THR A 210 -9.16 -12.08 -9.04
CA THR A 210 -9.37 -12.00 -10.48
C THR A 210 -10.85 -11.74 -10.79
N SER A 211 -11.12 -10.78 -11.66
CA SER A 211 -12.46 -10.27 -12.03
C SER A 211 -13.17 -9.43 -10.96
N SER A 212 -12.53 -9.11 -9.83
CA SER A 212 -13.05 -8.06 -8.95
C SER A 212 -12.96 -6.71 -9.64
N THR A 213 -13.89 -5.82 -9.30
CA THR A 213 -13.93 -4.46 -9.82
C THR A 213 -13.81 -3.47 -8.67
N PHE A 214 -13.14 -2.35 -8.92
CA PHE A 214 -13.09 -1.22 -8.00
C PHE A 214 -13.26 0.08 -8.77
N ASP A 215 -13.91 1.05 -8.12
CA ASP A 215 -14.23 2.32 -8.73
C ASP A 215 -13.29 3.40 -8.21
N VAL A 216 -12.84 4.25 -9.13
CA VAL A 216 -12.02 5.42 -8.88
C VAL A 216 -12.78 6.61 -9.44
N SER A 217 -13.19 7.52 -8.57
CA SER A 217 -13.89 8.74 -8.97
C SER A 217 -13.27 9.98 -8.36
N TYR A 218 -13.30 11.06 -9.13
CA TYR A 218 -12.89 12.38 -8.70
C TYR A 218 -13.80 13.41 -9.37
N ASN A 219 -14.27 14.38 -8.59
CA ASN A 219 -15.15 15.42 -9.09
C ASN A 219 -14.82 16.77 -8.42
N ASP A 220 -14.34 17.70 -9.24
CA ASP A 220 -14.09 19.10 -8.90
C ASP A 220 -14.85 20.03 -9.86
N VAL A 221 -16.03 19.61 -10.32
CA VAL A 221 -16.91 20.46 -11.12
C VAL A 221 -17.65 21.44 -10.20
N SER A 222 -17.38 22.72 -10.43
CA SER A 222 -18.01 23.84 -9.74
C SER A 222 -18.91 24.63 -10.67
N LYS A 223 -19.94 25.25 -10.10
CA LYS A 223 -20.80 26.19 -10.81
C LYS A 223 -20.22 27.58 -10.72
N VAL A 224 -19.95 28.20 -11.86
CA VAL A 224 -19.41 29.56 -11.96
C VAL A 224 -20.46 30.46 -12.59
N THR A 225 -20.63 31.66 -12.02
CA THR A 225 -21.53 32.67 -12.56
C THR A 225 -20.75 33.63 -13.45
N ILE A 226 -21.08 33.66 -14.74
CA ILE A 226 -20.57 34.63 -15.70
C ILE A 226 -21.51 35.83 -15.70
N LYS A 227 -20.99 37.00 -15.30
CA LYS A 227 -21.71 38.27 -15.41
C LYS A 227 -21.48 38.86 -16.81
N ILE A 228 -22.55 39.12 -17.56
CA ILE A 228 -22.48 39.74 -18.88
C ILE A 228 -23.33 41.01 -18.89
N THR A 229 -22.73 42.13 -19.28
CA THR A 229 -23.46 43.37 -19.54
C THR A 229 -24.09 43.30 -20.94
N ALA A 230 -25.41 43.12 -21.01
CA ALA A 230 -26.16 43.04 -22.25
C ALA A 230 -26.64 44.44 -22.69
N PRO A 231 -26.25 44.92 -23.89
CA PRO A 231 -26.82 46.15 -24.43
C PRO A 231 -28.33 45.97 -24.71
N GLU A 232 -29.08 47.08 -24.71
CA GLU A 232 -30.53 47.04 -24.91
C GLU A 232 -30.89 46.36 -26.24
N GLY A 233 -31.82 45.39 -26.17
CA GLY A 233 -32.30 44.66 -27.34
C GLY A 233 -31.33 43.64 -27.92
N LYS A 234 -30.18 43.40 -27.25
CA LYS A 234 -29.19 42.39 -27.65
C LYS A 234 -29.40 41.09 -26.88
N THR A 235 -29.09 39.98 -27.55
CA THR A 235 -29.08 38.65 -26.92
C THR A 235 -27.63 38.26 -26.64
N CYS A 236 -27.31 37.98 -25.38
CA CYS A 236 -26.00 37.48 -24.99
C CYS A 236 -26.03 35.97 -24.89
N THR A 237 -24.97 35.33 -25.37
CA THR A 237 -24.82 33.88 -25.34
C THR A 237 -23.59 33.53 -24.52
N ALA A 238 -23.68 32.61 -23.56
CA ALA A 238 -22.50 31.96 -22.98
C ALA A 238 -22.30 30.61 -23.65
N THR A 239 -21.05 30.24 -23.91
CA THR A 239 -20.70 28.94 -24.50
C THR A 239 -19.89 28.13 -23.51
N THR A 240 -20.40 26.95 -23.18
CA THR A 240 -19.71 25.94 -22.38
C THR A 240 -19.24 24.84 -23.32
N SER A 241 -17.97 24.47 -23.19
CA SER A 241 -17.32 23.40 -23.92
C SER A 241 -16.93 22.30 -22.94
N THR A 242 -17.53 21.13 -23.11
CA THR A 242 -17.15 19.91 -22.41
C THR A 242 -16.27 19.07 -23.33
N LYS A 243 -15.07 18.73 -22.89
CA LYS A 243 -14.17 17.80 -23.59
C LYS A 243 -14.13 16.50 -22.81
N THR A 244 -14.60 15.42 -23.44
CA THR A 244 -14.63 14.06 -22.90
C THR A 244 -13.54 13.25 -23.60
N CYS A 245 -12.58 12.73 -22.84
CA CYS A 245 -11.54 11.86 -23.35
C CYS A 245 -11.71 10.45 -22.78
N ASN A 246 -11.75 9.46 -23.67
CA ASN A 246 -11.80 8.04 -23.29
C ASN A 246 -10.43 7.40 -23.54
N ILE A 247 -9.90 6.71 -22.53
CA ILE A 247 -8.59 6.05 -22.62
C ILE A 247 -8.61 4.71 -21.87
N GLN A 248 -7.93 3.72 -22.41
CA GLN A 248 -7.73 2.44 -21.70
C GLN A 248 -6.48 2.55 -20.84
N ALA A 249 -6.61 2.24 -19.56
CA ALA A 249 -5.54 2.31 -18.59
C ALA A 249 -5.31 0.94 -17.94
N THR A 250 -4.04 0.66 -17.66
CA THR A 250 -3.59 -0.50 -16.89
C THR A 250 -2.80 -0.02 -15.68
N GLY A 251 -2.85 -0.76 -14.59
CA GLY A 251 -1.99 -0.52 -13.44
C GLY A 251 -1.55 -1.84 -12.81
N ASN A 252 -0.49 -1.76 -12.03
CA ASN A 252 0.11 -2.90 -11.36
C ASN A 252 0.33 -2.56 -9.88
N ILE A 253 -0.27 -3.35 -8.99
CA ILE A 253 -0.21 -3.18 -7.55
C ILE A 253 0.83 -4.14 -7.00
N ARG A 254 1.87 -3.62 -6.35
CA ARG A 254 2.86 -4.44 -5.64
C ARG A 254 2.43 -4.74 -4.21
N TYR A 255 2.21 -6.03 -3.94
CA TYR A 255 2.03 -6.58 -2.61
C TYR A 255 3.38 -7.07 -2.08
N LEU A 256 3.80 -6.60 -0.91
CA LEU A 256 5.08 -6.92 -0.28
C LEU A 256 4.86 -7.63 1.06
N ALA A 257 5.47 -8.80 1.22
CA ALA A 257 5.50 -9.52 2.49
C ALA A 257 6.57 -8.98 3.45
N SER A 258 6.24 -8.94 4.73
CA SER A 258 7.14 -8.51 5.82
C SER A 258 6.78 -9.20 7.14
N GLY A 259 7.73 -9.28 8.07
CA GLY A 259 7.52 -9.81 9.41
C GLY A 259 8.08 -11.21 9.59
N TRP A 260 7.43 -12.05 10.40
CA TRP A 260 8.03 -13.28 10.92
C TRP A 260 7.27 -14.55 10.54
N ILE A 261 8.00 -15.54 10.02
CA ILE A 261 7.48 -16.87 9.72
C ILE A 261 8.00 -17.84 10.77
N TRP A 262 7.09 -18.54 11.45
CA TRP A 262 7.42 -19.41 12.56
C TRP A 262 7.55 -20.87 12.15
N PHE A 263 8.62 -21.50 12.61
CA PHE A 263 8.97 -22.90 12.47
C PHE A 263 8.92 -23.55 13.86
N ASN A 264 7.84 -24.30 14.11
CA ASN A 264 7.60 -24.98 15.38
C ASN A 264 7.97 -26.45 15.24
N TYR A 265 9.12 -26.83 15.77
CA TYR A 265 9.66 -28.19 15.72
C TYR A 265 9.02 -29.09 16.77
N ASP A 266 8.85 -30.37 16.43
CA ASP A 266 8.36 -31.38 17.37
C ASP A 266 9.39 -31.69 18.48
N ASP A 267 10.68 -31.58 18.14
CA ASP A 267 11.82 -31.76 19.03
C ASP A 267 12.63 -30.47 19.18
N LYS A 268 13.33 -30.30 20.31
CA LYS A 268 14.16 -29.10 20.52
C LYS A 268 15.33 -29.06 19.56
N THR A 269 15.45 -27.95 18.86
CA THR A 269 16.58 -27.61 18.00
C THR A 269 17.27 -26.38 18.58
N GLU A 270 18.60 -26.46 18.79
CA GLU A 270 19.38 -25.39 19.44
C GLU A 270 18.76 -24.86 20.76
N GLY A 271 18.14 -25.76 21.53
CA GLY A 271 17.56 -25.46 22.86
C GLY A 271 16.11 -24.97 22.87
N HIS A 272 15.50 -24.72 21.70
CA HIS A 272 14.15 -24.17 21.57
C HIS A 272 13.27 -25.01 20.62
N TYR A 273 11.95 -24.98 20.82
CA TYR A 273 10.98 -25.61 19.91
C TYR A 273 10.51 -24.66 18.81
N LYS A 274 10.43 -23.36 19.12
CA LYS A 274 9.79 -22.35 18.27
C LYS A 274 10.83 -21.34 17.85
N TRP A 275 11.07 -21.29 16.54
CA TRP A 275 11.97 -20.35 15.89
C TRP A 275 11.18 -19.54 14.87
N ALA A 276 11.48 -18.27 14.70
CA ALA A 276 10.93 -17.46 13.61
C ALA A 276 12.03 -16.87 12.77
N VAL A 277 11.79 -16.81 11.46
CA VAL A 277 12.66 -16.19 10.47
C VAL A 277 12.03 -14.87 10.03
N GLY A 278 12.83 -13.79 10.03
CA GLY A 278 12.39 -12.49 9.51
C GLY A 278 12.44 -12.48 7.98
N ILE A 279 11.31 -12.24 7.33
CA ILE A 279 11.16 -12.29 5.86
C ILE A 279 12.15 -11.33 5.21
N GLU A 280 12.10 -10.04 5.56
CA GLU A 280 12.98 -8.99 5.00
C GLU A 280 14.45 -9.12 5.41
N ALA A 281 14.73 -9.86 6.49
CA ALA A 281 16.08 -10.07 6.98
C ALA A 281 16.80 -11.18 6.20
N VAL A 282 16.05 -12.16 5.69
CA VAL A 282 16.58 -13.23 4.82
C VAL A 282 16.44 -12.87 3.35
N LEU A 283 15.26 -12.38 2.94
CA LEU A 283 14.96 -11.93 1.59
C LEU A 283 15.19 -10.42 1.46
N SER A 284 16.47 -10.05 1.28
CA SER A 284 16.86 -8.64 1.15
C SER A 284 16.40 -7.99 -0.16
N ASN A 285 16.19 -8.79 -1.21
CA ASN A 285 15.57 -8.33 -2.45
C ASN A 285 14.05 -8.32 -2.26
N GLU A 286 13.43 -7.19 -2.54
CA GLU A 286 11.98 -7.03 -2.36
C GLU A 286 11.18 -7.89 -3.35
N ASP A 287 11.72 -8.16 -4.54
CA ASP A 287 11.03 -8.98 -5.55
C ASP A 287 10.85 -10.43 -5.08
N ASP A 288 11.79 -10.94 -4.27
CA ASP A 288 11.71 -12.29 -3.72
C ASP A 288 10.60 -12.43 -2.67
N ARG A 289 10.11 -11.31 -2.14
CA ARG A 289 9.03 -11.22 -1.14
C ARG A 289 7.83 -10.43 -1.65
N SER A 290 7.69 -10.29 -2.97
CA SER A 290 6.59 -9.57 -3.61
C SER A 290 5.71 -10.46 -4.48
N SER A 291 4.45 -10.08 -4.61
CA SER A 291 3.58 -10.49 -5.72
C SER A 291 2.87 -9.27 -6.31
N TYR A 292 2.39 -9.41 -7.53
CA TYR A 292 1.80 -8.32 -8.29
C TYR A 292 0.37 -8.63 -8.67
N ALA A 293 -0.53 -7.66 -8.53
CA ALA A 293 -1.87 -7.71 -9.10
C ALA A 293 -1.98 -6.71 -10.26
N GLU A 294 -2.43 -7.18 -11.42
CA GLU A 294 -2.66 -6.32 -12.58
C GLU A 294 -4.15 -5.99 -12.68
N PHE A 295 -4.46 -4.74 -12.97
CA PHE A 295 -5.82 -4.31 -13.27
C PHE A 295 -5.86 -3.50 -14.55
N LYS A 296 -7.03 -3.48 -15.19
CA LYS A 296 -7.29 -2.68 -16.39
C LYS A 296 -8.70 -2.12 -16.39
N GLY A 297 -8.88 -0.96 -17.03
CA GLY A 297 -10.16 -0.30 -17.14
C GLY A 297 -10.19 0.71 -18.27
N SER A 298 -11.38 1.21 -18.57
CA SER A 298 -11.55 2.36 -19.46
C SER A 298 -11.86 3.57 -18.60
N MET A 299 -11.00 4.57 -18.67
CA MET A 299 -11.17 5.85 -18.00
C MET A 299 -11.90 6.83 -18.90
N ALA A 300 -12.90 7.52 -18.35
CA ALA A 300 -13.52 8.69 -18.94
C ALA A 300 -13.10 9.93 -18.14
N ALA A 301 -12.53 10.91 -18.84
CA ALA A 301 -12.08 12.18 -18.27
C ALA A 301 -12.89 13.32 -18.91
N ASP A 302 -13.69 14.02 -18.10
CA ASP A 302 -14.53 15.13 -18.55
C ASP A 302 -14.03 16.46 -18.01
N THR A 303 -13.77 17.39 -18.92
CA THR A 303 -13.36 18.75 -18.57
C THR A 303 -14.39 19.75 -19.07
N HIS A 304 -14.93 20.53 -18.13
CA HIS A 304 -15.90 21.58 -18.38
C HIS A 304 -15.18 22.93 -18.40
N THR A 305 -15.22 23.58 -19.56
CA THR A 305 -14.68 24.93 -19.75
C THR A 305 -15.80 25.86 -20.19
N SER A 306 -15.88 27.04 -19.59
CA SER A 306 -16.93 28.00 -19.92
C SER A 306 -16.35 29.35 -20.34
N TYR A 307 -16.91 29.92 -21.40
CA TYR A 307 -16.47 31.18 -21.98
C TYR A 307 -17.68 32.11 -22.16
N ALA A 308 -17.48 33.38 -21.82
CA ALA A 308 -18.47 34.41 -22.11
C ALA A 308 -18.52 34.64 -23.63
N GLY A 309 -19.69 34.38 -24.23
CA GLY A 309 -19.91 34.61 -25.65
C GLY A 309 -20.48 36.00 -25.93
N THR A 310 -20.45 36.34 -27.21
CA THR A 310 -20.83 37.65 -27.76
C THR A 310 -22.30 38.00 -27.54
N CYS A 311 -22.58 39.29 -27.35
CA CYS A 311 -23.92 39.86 -27.43
C CYS A 311 -24.17 40.41 -28.83
N VAL A 312 -25.22 39.94 -29.51
CA VAL A 312 -25.57 40.31 -30.90
C VAL A 312 -26.96 40.91 -31.05
#